data_AF-A0A1L7NQ76-F1
#
_entry.id   AF-A0A1L7NQ76-F1
#
_cell.length_a   1.000
_cell.length_b   1.000
_cell.length_c   1.000
_cell.angle_alpha   90.00
_cell.angle_beta   90.00
_cell.angle_gamma   90.00
#
_symmetry.space_group_name_H-M   'P 1'
#
loop_
_entity.id
_entity.type
_entity.pdbx_description
1 polymer ?
#
loop_
_entity_poly.entity_id
_entity_poly.type
_entity_poly.pdbx_seq_one_letter_code
_entity_poly.pdbx_strand_id
1 'polypeptide(L)'
;MDASNMLSAVLEYRDELASVAESLRLLSGVCWTLNYFSMMYISGRDKVPNTNVFAITNDMAWEFMYAFIHPAASAHWEGGVKVWFLVHCAVVLYILKFAPNEWDDVPIVKRNIYLIYTVSFLGFLAGQWAFAAEVGPDLGFFYGGVLCQTLASLGPNCQLLARNSIRGASLLTWSLRAVATFGGFIKLTIYYLTDVPAGPWFESPMCKFYIGLTLVLDFVYPFLYFSVWRQEAARTPSGKKIQ
;
A
#
# COMPACT_ATOMS: atom_id res chain seq x y z
N MET A 1 -2.91 8.11 34.29
CA MET A 1 -2.00 6.94 34.29
C MET A 1 -0.61 7.53 34.22
N ASP A 2 0.19 7.37 35.27
CA ASP A 2 1.45 8.11 35.43
C ASP A 2 2.47 7.68 34.36
N ALA A 3 3.15 8.62 33.71
CA ALA A 3 4.08 8.32 32.62
C ALA A 3 5.22 7.40 33.07
N SER A 4 5.60 7.46 34.35
CA SER A 4 6.60 6.55 34.95
C SER A 4 6.12 5.10 35.01
N ASN A 5 4.82 4.86 35.24
CA ASN A 5 4.28 3.50 35.33
C ASN A 5 4.19 2.84 33.95
N MET A 6 3.90 3.62 32.91
CA MET A 6 3.85 3.13 31.54
C MET A 6 5.26 2.79 31.02
N LEU A 7 6.25 3.66 31.27
CA LEU A 7 7.64 3.40 30.87
C LEU A 7 8.21 2.16 31.56
N SER A 8 7.96 2.01 32.87
CA SER A 8 8.40 0.82 33.62
C SER A 8 7.78 -0.46 33.07
N ALA A 9 6.48 -0.46 32.73
CA ALA A 9 5.83 -1.62 32.13
C ALA A 9 6.36 -1.95 30.73
N VAL A 10 6.64 -0.94 29.90
CA VAL A 10 7.23 -1.15 28.56
C VAL A 10 8.63 -1.76 28.65
N LEU A 11 9.44 -1.32 29.61
CA LEU A 11 10.78 -1.87 29.84
C LEU A 11 10.73 -3.29 30.42
N GLU A 12 9.74 -3.58 31.27
CA GLU A 12 9.52 -4.93 31.83
C GLU A 12 9.18 -5.95 30.75
N TYR A 13 8.33 -5.59 29.78
CA TYR A 13 7.88 -6.48 28.70
C TYR A 13 8.63 -6.27 27.37
N ARG A 14 9.85 -5.74 27.41
CA ARG A 14 10.58 -5.32 26.20
C ARG A 14 10.80 -6.47 25.22
N ASP A 15 11.17 -7.65 25.72
CA ASP A 15 11.48 -8.81 24.90
C ASP A 15 10.22 -9.43 24.29
N GLU A 16 9.12 -9.49 25.06
CA GLU A 16 7.81 -9.91 24.55
C GLU A 16 7.32 -8.95 23.46
N LEU A 17 7.44 -7.64 23.68
CA LEU A 17 7.08 -6.62 22.69
C LEU A 17 7.92 -6.76 21.41
N ALA A 18 9.23 -7.03 21.52
CA ALA A 18 10.09 -7.29 20.37
C ALA A 18 9.62 -8.53 19.58
N SER A 19 9.23 -9.60 20.26
CA SER A 19 8.66 -10.80 19.64
C SER A 19 7.33 -10.53 18.92
N VAL A 20 6.46 -9.70 19.51
CA VAL A 20 5.22 -9.24 18.86
C VAL A 20 5.54 -8.42 17.61
N ALA A 21 6.48 -7.48 17.69
CA ALA A 21 6.89 -6.65 16.56
C ALA A 21 7.41 -7.51 15.38
N GLU A 22 8.19 -8.54 15.68
CA GLU A 22 8.71 -9.46 14.67
C GLU A 22 7.59 -10.32 14.04
N SER A 23 6.65 -10.80 14.85
CA SER A 23 5.47 -11.52 14.36
C SER A 23 4.62 -10.64 13.43
N LEU A 24 4.44 -9.37 13.78
CA LEU A 24 3.73 -8.38 12.95
C LEU A 24 4.49 -8.08 11.65
N ARG A 25 5.83 -8.06 11.67
CA ARG A 25 6.66 -7.92 10.47
C ARG A 25 6.42 -9.07 9.50
N LEU A 26 6.46 -10.31 9.99
CA LEU A 26 6.21 -11.51 9.19
C LEU A 26 4.78 -11.54 8.65
N LEU A 27 3.78 -11.25 9.50
CA LEU A 27 2.38 -11.16 9.09
C LEU A 27 2.19 -10.13 7.99
N SER A 28 2.81 -8.94 8.13
CA SER A 28 2.74 -7.89 7.10
C SER A 28 3.30 -8.37 5.77
N GLY A 29 4.44 -9.08 5.79
CA GLY A 29 5.03 -9.63 4.57
C GLY A 29 4.17 -10.69 3.89
N VAL A 30 3.55 -11.58 4.67
CA VAL A 30 2.59 -12.56 4.13
C VAL A 30 1.36 -11.87 3.55
N CYS A 31 0.78 -10.92 4.28
CA CYS A 31 -0.42 -10.21 3.85
C CYS A 31 -0.19 -9.37 2.58
N TRP A 32 0.94 -8.66 2.46
CA TRP A 32 1.31 -7.96 1.22
C TRP A 32 1.49 -8.92 0.04
N THR A 33 2.14 -10.06 0.27
CA THR A 33 2.32 -11.07 -0.77
C THR A 33 0.99 -11.65 -1.25
N LEU A 34 0.09 -12.00 -0.33
CA LEU A 34 -1.27 -12.45 -0.65
C LEU A 34 -2.10 -11.36 -1.32
N ASN A 35 -1.90 -10.10 -0.93
CA ASN A 35 -2.53 -8.95 -1.57
C ASN A 35 -2.16 -8.91 -3.06
N TYR A 36 -0.89 -9.04 -3.42
CA TYR A 36 -0.45 -9.08 -4.82
C TYR A 36 -1.11 -10.20 -5.65
N PHE A 37 -1.21 -11.41 -5.09
CA PHE A 37 -1.93 -12.50 -5.76
C PHE A 37 -3.42 -12.20 -5.91
N SER A 38 -4.04 -11.62 -4.88
CA SER A 38 -5.43 -11.18 -4.91
C SER A 38 -5.65 -10.10 -5.99
N MET A 39 -4.75 -9.13 -6.13
CA MET A 39 -4.82 -8.10 -7.16
C MET A 39 -4.81 -8.70 -8.57
N MET A 40 -3.92 -9.67 -8.83
CA MET A 40 -3.88 -10.37 -10.11
C MET A 40 -5.17 -11.17 -10.35
N TYR A 41 -5.62 -11.94 -9.36
CA TYR A 41 -6.85 -12.71 -9.47
C TYR A 41 -8.07 -11.83 -9.81
N ILE A 42 -8.27 -10.74 -9.06
CA ILE A 42 -9.39 -9.82 -9.27
C ILE A 42 -9.27 -9.12 -10.62
N SER A 43 -8.07 -8.67 -11.00
CA SER A 43 -7.87 -8.04 -12.31
C SER A 43 -8.16 -9.01 -13.47
N GLY A 44 -7.79 -10.28 -13.30
CA GLY A 44 -8.06 -11.35 -14.27
C GLY A 44 -9.54 -11.71 -14.37
N ARG A 45 -10.26 -11.75 -13.23
CA ARG A 45 -11.71 -12.01 -13.15
C ARG A 45 -12.51 -10.88 -13.80
N ASP A 46 -12.20 -9.64 -13.42
CA ASP A 46 -13.01 -8.46 -13.75
C ASP A 46 -12.56 -7.75 -15.02
N LYS A 47 -11.43 -8.21 -15.60
CA LYS A 47 -10.83 -7.67 -16.82
C LYS A 47 -10.56 -6.16 -16.74
N VAL A 48 -10.26 -5.64 -15.56
CA VAL A 48 -9.81 -4.27 -15.31
C VAL A 48 -8.72 -4.27 -14.24
N PRO A 49 -7.85 -3.25 -14.16
CA PRO A 49 -6.87 -3.17 -13.08
C PRO A 49 -7.54 -3.06 -11.71
N ASN A 50 -7.08 -3.87 -10.76
CA ASN A 50 -7.54 -3.80 -9.37
C ASN A 50 -7.04 -2.55 -8.62
N THR A 51 -5.94 -1.96 -9.07
CA THR A 51 -5.36 -0.74 -8.48
C THR A 51 -5.20 0.34 -9.53
N ASN A 52 -4.95 1.57 -9.07
CA ASN A 52 -4.74 2.71 -9.95
C ASN A 52 -3.27 2.82 -10.37
N VAL A 53 -3.03 3.54 -11.47
CA VAL A 53 -1.71 3.71 -12.08
C VAL A 53 -0.71 4.30 -11.09
N PHE A 54 -1.07 5.37 -10.38
CA PHE A 54 -0.11 6.10 -9.56
C PHE A 54 0.34 5.33 -8.33
N ALA A 55 -0.56 4.62 -7.65
CA ALA A 55 -0.19 3.77 -6.52
C ALA A 55 0.82 2.70 -6.94
N ILE A 56 0.51 1.92 -7.99
CA ILE A 56 1.37 0.81 -8.38
C ILE A 56 2.72 1.28 -8.95
N THR A 57 2.75 2.39 -9.69
CA THR A 57 4.00 2.92 -10.23
C THR A 57 4.87 3.59 -9.16
N ASN A 58 4.26 4.21 -8.15
CA ASN A 58 5.01 4.78 -7.04
C ASN A 58 5.61 3.68 -6.14
N ASP A 59 4.85 2.62 -5.84
CA ASP A 59 5.35 1.48 -5.07
C ASP A 59 6.52 0.80 -5.78
N MET A 60 6.37 0.53 -7.08
CA MET A 60 7.44 -0.06 -7.87
C MET A 60 8.69 0.84 -7.94
N ALA A 61 8.51 2.17 -8.03
CA ALA A 61 9.61 3.13 -8.01
C ALA A 61 10.33 3.17 -6.66
N TRP A 62 9.57 3.18 -5.56
CA TRP A 62 10.09 3.14 -4.20
C TRP A 62 10.87 1.84 -3.96
N GLU A 63 10.29 0.69 -4.29
CA GLU A 63 10.96 -0.60 -4.14
C GLU A 63 12.24 -0.67 -4.97
N PHE A 64 12.22 -0.20 -6.23
CA PHE A 64 13.44 -0.15 -7.04
C PHE A 64 14.54 0.71 -6.38
N MET A 65 14.16 1.92 -5.94
CA MET A 65 15.08 2.87 -5.30
C MET A 65 15.78 2.24 -4.10
N TYR A 66 15.03 1.62 -3.21
CA TYR A 66 15.59 1.11 -1.94
C TYR A 66 16.02 -0.36 -2.00
N ALA A 67 15.69 -1.10 -3.05
CA ALA A 67 16.24 -2.42 -3.31
C ALA A 67 17.60 -2.37 -4.01
N PHE A 68 17.82 -1.42 -4.94
CA PHE A 68 18.98 -1.43 -5.84
C PHE A 68 19.85 -0.18 -5.76
N ILE A 69 19.27 1.02 -5.58
CA ILE A 69 20.07 2.27 -5.54
C ILE A 69 20.55 2.57 -4.11
N HIS A 70 19.67 2.42 -3.11
CA HIS A 70 19.96 2.61 -1.69
C HIS A 70 19.62 1.36 -0.84
N PRO A 71 20.27 0.20 -1.10
CA PRO A 71 19.99 -1.04 -0.39
C PRO A 71 20.28 -0.97 1.12
N ALA A 72 21.19 -0.10 1.56
CA ALA A 72 21.50 0.07 2.98
C ALA A 72 20.29 0.59 3.77
N ALA A 73 19.49 1.49 3.18
CA ALA A 73 18.31 2.07 3.85
C ALA A 73 17.22 1.02 4.11
N SER A 74 17.15 -0.04 3.29
CA SER A 74 16.19 -1.14 3.44
C SER A 74 16.79 -2.39 4.11
N ALA A 75 18.03 -2.33 4.61
CA ALA A 75 18.76 -3.50 5.11
C ALA A 75 18.05 -4.24 6.25
N HIS A 76 17.28 -3.53 7.08
CA HIS A 76 16.47 -4.09 8.16
C HIS A 76 15.32 -5.00 7.68
N TRP A 77 15.03 -5.04 6.38
CA TRP A 77 14.12 -6.00 5.75
C TRP A 77 14.82 -7.22 5.15
N GLU A 78 16.14 -7.33 5.29
CA GLU A 78 16.94 -8.51 4.90
C GLU A 78 16.70 -8.98 3.45
N GLY A 79 16.55 -8.02 2.53
CA GLY A 79 16.27 -8.31 1.12
C GLY A 79 14.79 -8.50 0.76
N GLY A 80 13.87 -8.40 1.73
CA GLY A 80 12.42 -8.46 1.49
C GLY A 80 11.94 -7.47 0.42
N VAL A 81 12.50 -6.26 0.39
CA VAL A 81 12.15 -5.23 -0.61
C VAL A 81 12.53 -5.67 -2.04
N LYS A 82 13.64 -6.41 -2.23
CA LYS A 82 14.02 -6.96 -3.54
C LYS A 82 13.01 -8.01 -4.01
N VAL A 83 12.56 -8.87 -3.10
CA VAL A 83 11.54 -9.89 -3.41
C VAL A 83 10.23 -9.21 -3.78
N TRP A 84 9.79 -8.22 -3.01
CA TRP A 84 8.59 -7.46 -3.33
C TRP A 84 8.68 -6.77 -4.69
N PHE A 85 9.81 -6.14 -5.03
CA PHE A 85 10.01 -5.56 -6.36
C PHE A 85 9.78 -6.55 -7.50
N LEU A 86 10.29 -7.78 -7.37
CA LEU A 86 10.11 -8.81 -8.39
C LEU A 86 8.64 -9.25 -8.49
N VAL A 87 7.96 -9.39 -7.35
CA VAL A 87 6.53 -9.71 -7.34
C VAL A 87 5.72 -8.55 -7.93
N HIS A 88 6.09 -7.31 -7.64
CA HIS A 88 5.45 -6.12 -8.20
C HIS A 88 5.60 -6.04 -9.71
N CYS A 89 6.78 -6.33 -10.25
CA CYS A 89 6.98 -6.46 -11.69
C CYS A 89 5.99 -7.46 -12.30
N ALA A 90 5.80 -8.63 -11.68
CA ALA A 90 4.85 -9.64 -12.15
C ALA A 90 3.39 -9.12 -12.10
N VAL A 91 3.01 -8.45 -11.01
CA VAL A 91 1.68 -7.83 -10.86
C VAL A 91 1.44 -6.79 -11.96
N VAL A 92 2.37 -5.84 -12.15
CA VAL A 92 2.26 -4.77 -13.15
C VAL A 92 2.11 -5.36 -14.56
N LEU A 93 2.98 -6.29 -14.94
CA LEU A 93 2.91 -6.95 -16.24
C LEU A 93 1.60 -7.71 -16.44
N TYR A 94 1.02 -8.25 -15.38
CA TYR A 94 -0.26 -8.93 -15.43
C TYR A 94 -1.44 -7.96 -15.58
N ILE A 95 -1.53 -6.93 -14.72
CA ILE A 95 -2.66 -5.99 -14.73
C ILE A 95 -2.66 -5.09 -15.98
N LEU A 96 -1.49 -4.81 -16.56
CA LEU A 96 -1.35 -4.03 -17.79
C LEU A 96 -2.10 -4.65 -18.99
N LYS A 97 -2.33 -5.97 -18.97
CA LYS A 97 -3.15 -6.65 -19.98
C LYS A 97 -4.60 -6.18 -19.98
N PHE A 98 -5.08 -5.70 -18.83
CA PHE A 98 -6.46 -5.28 -18.60
C PHE A 98 -6.61 -3.77 -18.47
N ALA A 99 -5.51 -3.03 -18.31
CA ALA A 99 -5.51 -1.58 -18.16
C ALA A 99 -6.25 -0.80 -19.28
N PRO A 100 -6.17 -1.18 -20.57
CA PRO A 100 -6.95 -0.52 -21.61
C PRO A 100 -8.47 -0.53 -21.39
N ASN A 101 -9.01 -1.56 -20.74
CA ASN A 101 -10.46 -1.76 -20.55
C ASN A 101 -11.07 -0.78 -19.53
N GLU A 102 -10.23 -0.12 -18.75
CA GLU A 102 -10.65 0.95 -17.84
C GLU A 102 -11.00 2.23 -18.59
N TRP A 103 -10.46 2.41 -19.79
CA TRP A 103 -10.43 3.68 -20.49
C TRP A 103 -11.17 3.62 -21.83
N ASP A 104 -12.19 2.76 -21.93
CA ASP A 104 -13.01 2.62 -23.15
C ASP A 104 -13.64 3.95 -23.59
N ASP A 105 -14.02 4.79 -22.63
CA ASP A 105 -14.60 6.11 -22.86
C ASP A 105 -13.56 7.21 -23.11
N VAL A 106 -12.26 6.92 -22.95
CA VAL A 106 -11.16 7.89 -23.11
C VAL A 106 -10.08 7.32 -24.06
N PRO A 107 -10.32 7.36 -25.40
CA PRO A 107 -9.47 6.68 -26.38
C PRO A 107 -7.99 7.08 -26.36
N ILE A 108 -7.70 8.34 -26.03
CA ILE A 108 -6.31 8.82 -25.93
C ILE A 108 -5.55 8.14 -24.80
N VAL A 109 -6.20 7.93 -23.65
CA VAL A 109 -5.59 7.24 -22.50
C VAL A 109 -5.44 5.76 -22.82
N LYS A 110 -6.49 5.12 -23.35
CA LYS A 110 -6.47 3.71 -23.76
C LYS A 110 -5.32 3.36 -24.70
N ARG A 111 -5.11 4.17 -25.75
CA ARG A 111 -4.04 3.94 -26.74
C ARG A 111 -2.65 4.16 -26.18
N ASN A 112 -2.50 4.99 -25.16
CA ASN A 112 -1.21 5.37 -24.58
C ASN A 112 -0.99 4.76 -23.18
N ILE A 113 -1.77 3.76 -22.76
CA ILE A 113 -1.77 3.30 -21.38
C ILE A 113 -0.39 2.79 -20.92
N TYR A 114 0.35 2.09 -21.78
CA TYR A 114 1.72 1.65 -21.48
C TYR A 114 2.69 2.81 -21.31
N LEU A 115 2.55 3.85 -22.14
CA LEU A 115 3.34 5.08 -22.01
C LEU A 115 3.01 5.80 -20.70
N ILE A 116 1.73 5.87 -20.32
CA ILE A 116 1.29 6.50 -19.07
C ILE A 116 1.90 5.78 -17.86
N TYR A 117 1.85 4.43 -17.83
CA TYR A 117 2.50 3.66 -16.77
C TYR A 117 4.02 3.90 -16.73
N THR A 118 4.67 3.90 -17.90
CA THR A 118 6.11 4.11 -18.01
C THR A 118 6.52 5.50 -17.51
N VAL A 119 5.85 6.55 -17.98
CA VAL A 119 6.12 7.94 -17.59
C VAL A 119 5.80 8.14 -16.11
N SER A 120 4.73 7.55 -15.60
CA SER A 120 4.39 7.62 -14.18
C SER A 120 5.46 6.96 -13.31
N PHE A 121 5.92 5.76 -13.69
CA PHE A 121 7.03 5.07 -12.99
C PHE A 121 8.32 5.89 -13.01
N LEU A 122 8.73 6.41 -14.18
CA LEU A 122 9.94 7.22 -14.28
C LEU A 122 9.82 8.53 -13.49
N GLY A 123 8.64 9.16 -13.48
CA GLY A 123 8.37 10.35 -12.69
C GLY A 123 8.47 10.09 -11.19
N PHE A 124 7.83 9.02 -10.70
CA PHE A 124 7.95 8.63 -9.30
C PHE A 124 9.37 8.20 -8.94
N LEU A 125 10.08 7.48 -9.81
CA LEU A 125 11.46 7.08 -9.57
C LEU A 125 12.38 8.31 -9.44
N ALA A 126 12.24 9.28 -10.33
CA ALA A 126 12.96 10.55 -10.24
C ALA A 126 12.59 11.31 -8.95
N GLY A 127 11.32 11.32 -8.56
CA GLY A 127 10.86 11.93 -7.32
C GLY A 127 11.43 11.26 -6.06
N GLN A 128 11.39 9.93 -6.00
CA GLN A 128 11.96 9.14 -4.90
C GLN A 128 13.47 9.35 -4.79
N TRP A 129 14.18 9.39 -5.93
CA TRP A 129 15.60 9.68 -5.96
C TRP A 129 15.91 11.10 -5.50
N ALA A 130 15.26 12.11 -6.08
CA ALA A 130 15.45 13.51 -5.69
C ALA A 130 15.18 13.73 -4.19
N PHE A 131 14.12 13.10 -3.67
CA PHE A 131 13.79 13.18 -2.25
C PHE A 131 14.84 12.50 -1.37
N ALA A 132 15.29 11.28 -1.71
CA ALA A 132 16.37 10.60 -0.98
C ALA A 132 17.68 11.39 -1.01
N ALA A 133 17.97 12.10 -2.10
CA ALA A 133 19.15 12.97 -2.19
C ALA A 133 19.04 14.20 -1.27
N GLU A 134 17.84 14.73 -1.07
CA GLU A 134 17.58 15.90 -0.22
C GLU A 134 17.60 15.55 1.27
N VAL A 135 16.86 14.51 1.68
CA VAL A 135 16.65 14.18 3.10
C VAL A 135 17.50 13.02 3.61
N GLY A 136 18.29 12.41 2.72
CA GLY A 136 19.04 11.20 2.99
C GLY A 136 18.24 9.91 2.74
N PRO A 137 18.91 8.79 2.41
CA PRO A 137 18.23 7.55 2.02
C PRO A 137 17.35 6.92 3.09
N ASP A 138 17.68 7.03 4.38
CA ASP A 138 16.91 6.40 5.46
C ASP A 138 15.55 7.10 5.67
N LEU A 139 15.55 8.43 5.68
CA LEU A 139 14.32 9.22 5.73
C LEU A 139 13.55 9.12 4.40
N GLY A 140 14.27 9.06 3.28
CA GLY A 140 13.69 8.79 1.96
C GLY A 140 12.93 7.46 1.95
N PHE A 141 13.54 6.38 2.46
CA PHE A 141 12.91 5.06 2.55
C PHE A 141 11.60 5.15 3.33
N PHE A 142 11.64 5.77 4.50
CA PHE A 142 10.46 5.89 5.35
C PHE A 142 9.34 6.73 4.71
N TYR A 143 9.61 8.00 4.38
CA TYR A 143 8.58 8.90 3.86
C TYR A 143 8.14 8.55 2.43
N GLY A 144 9.03 7.97 1.64
CA GLY A 144 8.68 7.39 0.35
C GLY A 144 7.68 6.25 0.49
N GLY A 145 7.86 5.38 1.49
CA GLY A 145 6.94 4.29 1.81
C GLY A 145 5.60 4.79 2.37
N VAL A 146 5.63 5.92 3.08
CA VAL A 146 4.40 6.62 3.51
C VAL A 146 3.60 7.13 2.32
N LEU A 147 4.26 7.71 1.30
CA LEU A 147 3.59 8.14 0.07
C LEU A 147 2.98 6.94 -0.67
N CYS A 148 3.73 5.84 -0.78
CA CYS A 148 3.25 4.55 -1.29
C CYS A 148 1.95 4.11 -0.61
N GLN A 149 1.99 3.99 0.71
CA GLN A 149 0.85 3.57 1.51
C GLN A 149 -0.35 4.52 1.35
N THR A 150 -0.10 5.82 1.30
CA THR A 150 -1.17 6.83 1.13
C THR A 150 -1.87 6.65 -0.21
N LEU A 151 -1.11 6.48 -1.30
CA LEU A 151 -1.67 6.24 -2.64
C LEU A 151 -2.36 4.87 -2.74
N ALA A 152 -1.81 3.83 -2.11
CA ALA A 152 -2.41 2.50 -2.05
C ALA A 152 -3.74 2.48 -1.27
N SER A 153 -3.93 3.40 -0.33
CA SER A 153 -5.17 3.55 0.45
C SER A 153 -6.18 4.46 -0.26
N LEU A 154 -5.73 5.61 -0.79
CA LEU A 154 -6.58 6.57 -1.50
C LEU A 154 -7.08 6.01 -2.84
N GLY A 155 -6.20 5.33 -3.56
CA GLY A 155 -6.43 4.82 -4.90
C GLY A 155 -7.70 4.00 -5.10
N PRO A 156 -7.89 2.90 -4.34
CA PRO A 156 -9.08 2.08 -4.43
C PRO A 156 -10.36 2.85 -4.09
N ASN A 157 -10.31 3.81 -3.16
CA ASN A 157 -11.44 4.71 -2.87
C ASN A 157 -11.80 5.56 -4.10
N CYS A 158 -10.80 6.20 -4.73
CA CYS A 158 -11.01 6.96 -5.96
C CYS A 158 -11.55 6.09 -7.10
N GLN A 159 -11.06 4.86 -7.25
CA GLN A 159 -11.55 3.94 -8.28
C GLN A 159 -13.01 3.54 -8.05
N LEU A 160 -13.40 3.21 -6.82
CA LEU A 160 -14.80 2.91 -6.50
C LEU A 160 -15.73 4.08 -6.86
N LEU A 161 -15.32 5.30 -6.51
CA LEU A 161 -16.11 6.51 -6.77
C LEU A 161 -16.16 6.85 -8.26
N ALA A 162 -15.03 6.80 -8.97
CA ALA A 162 -14.94 7.16 -10.38
C ALA A 162 -15.64 6.12 -11.28
N ARG A 163 -15.47 4.83 -10.98
CA ARG A 163 -16.14 3.75 -11.73
C ARG A 163 -17.63 3.66 -11.40
N ASN A 164 -18.01 4.11 -10.21
CA ASN A 164 -19.33 3.85 -9.64
C ASN A 164 -19.72 2.36 -9.72
N SER A 165 -18.74 1.49 -9.51
CA SER A 165 -18.85 0.05 -9.65
C SER A 165 -17.84 -0.67 -8.76
N ILE A 166 -18.20 -1.87 -8.27
CA ILE A 166 -17.26 -2.73 -7.55
C ILE A 166 -16.32 -3.52 -8.48
N ARG A 167 -16.46 -3.37 -9.80
CA ARG A 167 -15.59 -4.04 -10.77
C ARG A 167 -14.13 -3.67 -10.53
N GLY A 168 -13.29 -4.69 -10.35
CA GLY A 168 -11.88 -4.53 -10.01
C GLY A 168 -11.64 -4.23 -8.52
N ALA A 169 -12.68 -4.03 -7.70
CA ALA A 169 -12.55 -3.84 -6.26
C ALA A 169 -12.70 -5.18 -5.51
N SER A 170 -12.12 -5.26 -4.31
CA SER A 170 -12.19 -6.49 -3.50
C SER A 170 -11.97 -6.19 -2.02
N LEU A 171 -12.89 -6.66 -1.18
CA LEU A 171 -12.73 -6.60 0.27
C LEU A 171 -11.59 -7.50 0.77
N LEU A 172 -11.30 -8.62 0.08
CA LEU A 172 -10.16 -9.47 0.43
C LEU A 172 -8.83 -8.76 0.13
N THR A 173 -8.73 -8.14 -1.04
CA THR A 173 -7.51 -7.39 -1.42
C THR A 173 -7.28 -6.24 -0.45
N TRP A 174 -8.34 -5.47 -0.15
CA TRP A 174 -8.28 -4.43 0.86
C TRP A 174 -7.92 -4.97 2.26
N SER A 175 -8.56 -6.04 2.74
CA SER A 175 -8.34 -6.51 4.12
C SER A 175 -6.93 -7.02 4.32
N LEU A 176 -6.35 -7.72 3.34
CA LEU A 176 -4.95 -8.14 3.36
C LEU A 176 -4.01 -6.93 3.48
N ARG A 177 -4.23 -5.91 2.66
CA ARG A 177 -3.44 -4.66 2.71
C ARG A 177 -3.62 -3.93 4.04
N ALA A 178 -4.85 -3.81 4.51
CA ALA A 178 -5.19 -3.14 5.75
C ALA A 178 -4.50 -3.83 6.93
N VAL A 179 -4.61 -5.16 7.06
CA VAL A 179 -3.95 -5.95 8.10
C VAL A 179 -2.42 -5.74 8.07
N ALA A 180 -1.80 -5.76 6.89
CA ALA A 180 -0.37 -5.49 6.76
C ALA A 180 0.00 -4.06 7.20
N THR A 181 -0.84 -3.08 6.87
CA THR A 181 -0.65 -1.67 7.22
C THR A 181 -0.79 -1.44 8.73
N PHE A 182 -1.89 -1.92 9.33
CA PHE A 182 -2.12 -1.84 10.77
C PHE A 182 -1.01 -2.56 11.54
N GLY A 183 -0.63 -3.77 11.12
CA GLY A 183 0.47 -4.52 11.71
C GLY A 183 1.81 -3.77 11.63
N GLY A 184 2.09 -3.14 10.48
CA GLY A 184 3.26 -2.28 10.28
C GLY A 184 3.28 -1.09 11.25
N PHE A 185 2.17 -0.39 11.44
CA PHE A 185 2.11 0.75 12.36
C PHE A 185 2.20 0.33 13.84
N ILE A 186 1.58 -0.79 14.22
CA ILE A 186 1.71 -1.32 15.59
C ILE A 186 3.17 -1.72 15.85
N LYS A 187 3.81 -2.42 14.91
CA LYS A 187 5.23 -2.75 14.98
C LYS A 187 6.09 -1.51 15.19
N LEU A 188 5.89 -0.47 14.38
CA LEU A 188 6.67 0.76 14.49
C LEU A 188 6.41 1.49 15.83
N THR A 189 5.17 1.45 16.34
CA THR A 189 4.84 1.98 17.67
C THR A 189 5.61 1.22 18.76
N ILE A 190 5.70 -0.11 18.66
CA ILE A 190 6.48 -0.92 19.60
C ILE A 190 7.96 -0.53 19.55
N TYR A 191 8.56 -0.43 18.36
CA TYR A 191 9.96 -0.04 18.21
C TYR A 191 10.26 1.32 18.82
N TYR A 192 9.36 2.28 18.60
CA TYR A 192 9.44 3.60 19.22
C TYR A 192 9.38 3.54 20.76
N LEU A 193 8.44 2.77 21.32
CA LEU A 193 8.29 2.64 22.78
C LEU A 193 9.47 1.90 23.45
N THR A 194 10.13 1.00 22.73
CA THR A 194 11.20 0.12 23.25
C THR A 194 12.63 0.61 22.95
N ASP A 195 12.74 1.82 22.42
CA ASP A 195 13.99 2.47 22.00
C ASP A 195 14.83 1.58 21.05
N VAL A 196 14.13 0.80 20.22
CA VAL A 196 14.78 0.04 19.15
C VAL A 196 15.12 1.04 18.02
N PRO A 197 16.36 1.03 17.50
CA PRO A 197 16.77 1.88 16.37
C PRO A 197 16.00 1.52 15.10
N ALA A 198 14.78 1.98 15.03
CA ALA A 198 13.95 2.00 13.85
C ALA A 198 13.46 3.43 13.63
N GLY A 199 14.37 4.38 13.89
CA GLY A 199 14.38 5.79 13.48
C GLY A 199 13.52 6.80 14.24
N PRO A 200 13.94 8.09 14.23
CA PRO A 200 13.32 9.18 15.00
C PRO A 200 11.94 9.62 14.46
N TRP A 201 11.36 8.89 13.50
CA TRP A 201 10.21 9.36 12.74
C TRP A 201 8.89 9.30 13.51
N PHE A 202 8.72 8.40 14.50
CA PHE A 202 7.47 8.38 15.27
C PHE A 202 7.24 9.64 16.11
N GLU A 203 8.30 10.38 16.44
CA GLU A 203 8.17 11.68 17.09
C GLU A 203 7.67 12.77 16.13
N SER A 204 7.93 12.60 14.83
CA SER A 204 7.57 13.58 13.80
C SER A 204 6.05 13.78 13.74
N PRO A 205 5.54 15.02 13.88
CA PRO A 205 4.14 15.32 13.65
C PRO A 205 3.65 14.87 12.27
N MET A 206 4.52 14.92 11.25
CA MET A 206 4.20 14.46 9.90
C MET A 206 3.94 12.96 9.88
N CYS A 207 4.76 12.15 10.57
CA CYS A 207 4.54 10.71 10.66
C CYS A 207 3.16 10.40 11.28
N LYS A 208 2.83 11.03 12.42
CA LYS A 208 1.53 10.86 13.09
C LYS A 208 0.36 11.25 12.19
N PHE A 209 0.49 12.37 11.47
CA PHE A 209 -0.50 12.81 10.50
C PHE A 209 -0.71 11.78 9.39
N TYR A 210 0.36 11.26 8.80
CA TYR A 210 0.28 10.28 7.71
C TYR A 210 -0.30 8.93 8.14
N ILE A 211 0.05 8.47 9.35
CA ILE A 211 -0.59 7.30 9.96
C ILE A 211 -2.09 7.55 10.05
N GLY A 212 -2.50 8.68 10.66
CA GLY A 212 -3.92 9.06 10.77
C GLY A 212 -4.63 9.12 9.41
N LEU A 213 -4.03 9.77 8.42
CA LEU A 213 -4.57 9.87 7.06
C LEU A 213 -4.77 8.50 6.42
N THR A 214 -3.75 7.64 6.48
CA THR A 214 -3.81 6.28 5.93
C THR A 214 -4.93 5.47 6.58
N LEU A 215 -5.01 5.49 7.92
CA LEU A 215 -6.02 4.77 8.67
C LEU A 215 -7.44 5.25 8.33
N VAL A 216 -7.62 6.56 8.17
CA VAL A 216 -8.91 7.14 7.75
C VAL A 216 -9.27 6.66 6.34
N LEU A 217 -8.34 6.72 5.39
CA LEU A 217 -8.59 6.27 4.01
C LEU A 217 -8.93 4.78 3.94
N ASP A 218 -8.25 3.95 4.73
CA ASP A 218 -8.54 2.52 4.81
C ASP A 218 -9.85 2.21 5.50
N PHE A 219 -10.21 3.00 6.52
CA PHE A 219 -11.50 2.88 7.20
C PHE A 219 -12.65 3.25 6.28
N VAL A 220 -12.50 4.25 5.41
CA VAL A 220 -13.54 4.71 4.47
C VAL A 220 -13.87 3.66 3.40
N TYR A 221 -12.87 2.92 2.92
CA TYR A 221 -13.03 1.97 1.82
C TYR A 221 -14.19 0.96 1.97
N PRO A 222 -14.33 0.20 3.08
CA PRO A 222 -15.43 -0.76 3.20
C PRO A 222 -16.81 -0.08 3.14
N PHE A 223 -16.97 1.13 3.70
CA PHE A 223 -18.24 1.85 3.61
C PHE A 223 -18.58 2.25 2.17
N LEU A 224 -17.59 2.75 1.42
CA LEU A 224 -17.77 3.04 0.00
C LEU A 224 -18.08 1.78 -0.79
N TYR A 225 -17.34 0.70 -0.56
CA TYR A 225 -17.57 -0.59 -1.21
C TYR A 225 -19.00 -1.08 -0.99
N PHE A 226 -19.47 -1.10 0.27
CA PHE A 226 -20.84 -1.53 0.58
C PHE A 226 -21.90 -0.60 -0.01
N SER A 227 -21.65 0.71 -0.03
CA SER A 227 -22.57 1.67 -0.64
C SER A 227 -22.72 1.43 -2.15
N VAL A 228 -21.61 1.30 -2.87
CA VAL A 228 -21.60 1.03 -4.32
C VAL A 228 -22.21 -0.34 -4.62
N TRP A 229 -21.85 -1.38 -3.86
CA TRP A 229 -22.42 -2.72 -4.00
C TRP A 229 -23.95 -2.72 -3.85
N ARG A 230 -24.49 -2.01 -2.85
CA ARG A 230 -25.95 -1.90 -2.65
C ARG A 230 -26.62 -1.18 -3.83
N GLN A 231 -25.99 -0.15 -4.38
CA GLN A 231 -26.50 0.56 -5.55
C GLN A 231 -26.53 -0.32 -6.79
N GLU A 232 -25.47 -1.09 -7.05
CA GLU A 232 -25.41 -2.04 -8.17
C GLU A 232 -26.45 -3.16 -8.02
N ALA A 233 -26.62 -3.70 -6.80
CA ALA A 233 -27.63 -4.71 -6.52
C ALA A 233 -29.05 -4.20 -6.76
N ALA A 234 -29.35 -2.95 -6.40
CA ALA A 234 -30.65 -2.32 -6.64
C ALA A 234 -30.92 -2.05 -8.13
N ARG A 235 -29.87 -1.80 -8.93
CA ARG A 235 -29.97 -1.60 -10.39
C ARG A 235 -30.14 -2.90 -11.17
N THR A 236 -29.79 -4.04 -10.58
CA THR A 236 -29.89 -5.35 -11.23
C THR A 236 -31.29 -5.92 -11.02
N PRO A 237 -32.13 -6.09 -12.07
CA PRO A 237 -33.47 -6.66 -11.92
C PRO A 237 -33.39 -8.07 -11.31
N SER A 238 -34.34 -8.40 -10.44
CA SER A 238 -34.50 -9.68 -9.76
C SER A 238 -34.51 -10.84 -10.77
N GLY A 239 -33.33 -11.40 -11.06
CA GLY A 239 -33.19 -12.45 -12.08
C GLY A 239 -31.75 -12.71 -12.53
N LYS A 240 -30.82 -11.77 -12.37
CA LYS A 240 -29.39 -12.01 -12.60
C LYS A 240 -28.64 -11.98 -11.26
N LYS A 241 -28.11 -13.14 -10.83
CA LYS A 241 -27.18 -13.21 -9.70
C LYS A 241 -25.92 -12.41 -10.05
N ILE A 242 -25.51 -11.53 -9.15
CA ILE A 242 -24.20 -10.86 -9.19
C ILE A 242 -23.13 -11.96 -9.05
N GLN A 243 -22.25 -12.11 -10.04
CA GLN A 243 -21.11 -13.04 -10.03
C GLN A 243 -19.82 -12.34 -9.59
#